data_AF-A0A9W8TFP9-F1
#
_entry.id   AF-A0A9W8TFP9-F1
#
_cell.length_a   1.000
_cell.length_b   1.000
_cell.length_c   1.000
_cell.angle_alpha   90.00
_cell.angle_beta   90.00
_cell.angle_gamma   90.00
#
_symmetry.space_group_name_H-M   'P 1'
#
loop_
_entity.id
_entity.type
_entity.pdbx_description
1 polymer ?
#
loop_
_entity_poly.entity_id
_entity_poly.type
_entity_poly.pdbx_seq_one_letter_code
_entity_poly.pdbx_strand_id
1 'polypeptide(L)'
;MTRDALMQQITNDLKDDNFAAHLFTHTWNSKTGRCTSFALKVSKNLEHSRPGGTYKFRLYDMGRHRLSRCENTFIVADSSSLRGAIVVPPKAEWTTFCDTALKWRWADRDSSTTKQVTGSTSRPQPIKTGKGPICDTQAMARCLSEVAADTVLITLFRCVSSIENTLPRFHGMIKWILDDPKEKVGSKEKRKYLILQPDLGNRHYFFYIEWRKGGTLDSCDRCWQFLVDFVQEWGGPHSTIQREADGGNMIHSMVWDSLVRNYGYPVLEGYGTPE
;
A
#
# COMPACT_ATOMS: atom_id res chain seq x y z
N MET A 1 -21.02 16.36 10.44
CA MET A 1 -20.10 16.92 9.43
C MET A 1 -20.18 16.04 8.19
N THR A 2 -20.46 16.60 7.01
CA THR A 2 -20.57 15.83 5.76
C THR A 2 -19.19 15.51 5.19
N ARG A 3 -19.09 14.50 4.31
CA ARG A 3 -17.84 14.13 3.63
C ARG A 3 -17.18 15.33 2.95
N ASP A 4 -17.98 16.14 2.28
CA ASP A 4 -17.48 17.29 1.54
C ASP A 4 -17.02 18.41 2.48
N ALA A 5 -17.67 18.58 3.64
CA ALA A 5 -17.21 19.50 4.68
C ALA A 5 -15.87 19.05 5.31
N LEU A 6 -15.70 17.75 5.56
CA LEU A 6 -14.43 17.19 6.04
C LEU A 6 -13.31 17.36 5.00
N MET A 7 -13.61 17.15 3.72
CA MET A 7 -12.65 17.33 2.62
C MET A 7 -12.26 18.79 2.42
N GLN A 8 -13.22 19.71 2.55
CA GLN A 8 -12.96 21.15 2.51
C GLN A 8 -12.08 21.58 3.68
N GLN A 9 -12.36 21.04 4.88
CA GLN A 9 -11.59 21.32 6.08
C GLN A 9 -10.17 20.78 5.99
N ILE A 10 -9.97 19.50 5.62
CA ILE A 10 -8.63 18.95 5.35
C ILE A 10 -7.90 19.78 4.29
N THR A 11 -8.57 20.20 3.22
CA THR A 11 -7.95 21.05 2.19
C THR A 11 -7.55 22.43 2.72
N ASN A 12 -8.30 23.00 3.66
CA ASN A 12 -7.98 24.28 4.28
C ASN A 12 -6.86 24.13 5.32
N ASP A 13 -6.88 23.05 6.11
CA ASP A 13 -5.85 22.74 7.10
C ASP A 13 -4.50 22.40 6.40
N LEU A 14 -4.54 21.82 5.19
CA LEU A 14 -3.37 21.59 4.35
C LEU A 14 -2.80 22.85 3.69
N LYS A 15 -3.53 23.98 3.72
CA LYS A 15 -3.01 25.31 3.32
C LYS A 15 -2.33 26.05 4.47
N ASP A 16 -2.46 25.55 5.71
CA ASP A 16 -1.68 26.01 6.84
C ASP A 16 -0.33 25.30 6.84
N ASP A 17 0.72 26.03 6.47
CA ASP A 17 2.08 25.51 6.31
C ASP A 17 2.63 24.84 7.59
N ASN A 18 2.17 25.26 8.77
CA ASN A 18 2.62 24.69 10.05
C ASN A 18 1.91 23.37 10.38
N PHE A 19 0.61 23.28 10.11
CA PHE A 19 -0.16 22.05 10.31
C PHE A 19 0.24 20.97 9.30
N ALA A 20 0.43 21.38 8.03
CA ALA A 20 0.99 20.53 7.00
C ALA A 20 2.37 20.01 7.43
N ALA A 21 3.32 20.87 7.82
CA ALA A 21 4.66 20.40 8.21
C ALA A 21 4.64 19.34 9.35
N HIS A 22 3.81 19.50 10.38
CA HIS A 22 3.79 18.63 11.56
C HIS A 22 3.15 17.25 11.31
N LEU A 23 1.98 17.20 10.67
CA LEU A 23 1.33 15.94 10.27
C LEU A 23 2.08 15.25 9.13
N PHE A 24 2.68 16.02 8.22
CA PHE A 24 3.52 15.48 7.16
C PHE A 24 4.76 14.77 7.71
N THR A 25 5.43 15.35 8.70
CA THR A 25 6.66 14.78 9.25
C THR A 25 6.38 13.47 10.00
N HIS A 26 5.34 13.43 10.84
CA HIS A 26 5.04 12.24 11.65
C HIS A 26 4.35 11.10 10.90
N THR A 27 3.44 11.40 9.97
CA THR A 27 2.70 10.36 9.24
C THR A 27 3.51 9.79 8.08
N TRP A 28 4.45 10.58 7.55
CA TRP A 28 5.02 10.30 6.24
C TRP A 28 6.53 10.43 6.15
N ASN A 29 7.25 11.00 7.12
CA ASN A 29 8.72 10.99 7.17
C ASN A 29 9.29 9.90 8.11
N SER A 30 8.41 9.02 8.56
CA SER A 30 8.71 7.92 9.49
C SER A 30 9.21 6.67 8.72
N LYS A 31 9.52 5.54 9.38
CA LYS A 31 10.11 4.35 8.71
C LYS A 31 9.12 3.58 7.81
N THR A 32 7.83 3.79 8.03
CA THR A 32 6.69 3.23 7.30
C THR A 32 5.99 4.32 6.49
N GLY A 33 5.02 3.92 5.68
CA GLY A 33 4.22 4.85 4.89
C GLY A 33 3.55 4.18 3.69
N ARG A 34 2.50 4.81 3.17
CA ARG A 34 1.80 4.34 1.95
C ARG A 34 2.65 4.54 0.71
N CYS A 35 2.24 3.90 -0.39
CA CYS A 35 2.87 3.94 -1.70
C CYS A 35 3.32 5.34 -2.14
N THR A 36 2.48 6.36 -1.92
CA THR A 36 2.78 7.78 -2.24
C THR A 36 3.99 8.30 -1.47
N SER A 37 4.03 8.10 -0.14
CA SER A 37 5.14 8.54 0.70
C SER A 37 6.44 7.80 0.39
N PHE A 38 6.35 6.51 0.06
CA PHE A 38 7.50 5.72 -0.40
C PHE A 38 8.06 6.29 -1.71
N ALA A 39 7.20 6.51 -2.71
CA ALA A 39 7.62 7.05 -4.00
C ALA A 39 8.31 8.41 -3.83
N LEU A 40 7.76 9.28 -2.98
CA LEU A 40 8.34 10.58 -2.63
C LEU A 40 9.72 10.45 -1.98
N LYS A 41 9.85 9.66 -0.92
CA LYS A 41 11.13 9.44 -0.21
C LYS A 41 12.22 8.96 -1.15
N VAL A 42 11.91 7.96 -1.98
CA VAL A 42 12.86 7.42 -2.95
C VAL A 42 13.29 8.51 -3.92
N SER A 43 12.35 9.27 -4.50
CA SER A 43 12.70 10.34 -5.42
C SER A 43 13.54 11.44 -4.77
N LYS A 44 13.17 11.91 -3.57
CA LYS A 44 13.91 12.97 -2.86
C LYS A 44 15.30 12.53 -2.47
N ASN A 45 15.45 11.29 -1.98
CA ASN A 45 16.76 10.74 -1.64
C ASN A 45 17.66 10.62 -2.89
N LEU A 46 17.10 10.20 -4.02
CA LEU A 46 17.86 10.14 -5.28
C LEU A 46 18.27 11.53 -5.77
N GLU A 47 17.34 12.49 -5.81
CA GLU A 47 17.62 13.89 -6.15
C GLU A 47 18.71 14.50 -5.25
N HIS A 48 18.65 14.22 -3.94
CA HIS A 48 19.63 14.70 -2.98
C HIS A 48 20.99 14.00 -3.11
N SER A 49 21.01 12.69 -3.41
CA SER A 49 22.25 11.90 -3.51
C SER A 49 23.13 12.27 -4.71
N ARG A 50 22.54 12.83 -5.77
CA ARG A 50 23.25 13.28 -6.97
C ARG A 50 22.89 14.72 -7.32
N PRO A 51 23.42 15.69 -6.57
CA PRO A 51 23.26 17.09 -6.88
C PRO A 51 23.93 17.40 -8.22
N GLY A 52 23.22 18.09 -9.11
CA GLY A 52 23.64 18.29 -10.51
C GLY A 52 22.51 18.10 -11.53
N GLY A 53 21.29 17.83 -11.08
CA GLY A 53 20.12 17.70 -11.95
C GLY A 53 20.04 16.38 -12.72
N THR A 54 20.88 15.38 -12.39
CA THR A 54 20.79 14.04 -12.97
C THR A 54 19.42 13.42 -12.74
N TYR A 55 18.89 13.59 -11.52
CA TYR A 55 17.55 13.17 -11.16
C TYR A 55 16.63 14.37 -11.08
N LYS A 56 15.49 14.27 -11.76
CA LYS A 56 14.40 15.25 -11.74
C LYS A 56 13.08 14.49 -11.77
N PHE A 57 12.56 14.20 -10.60
CA PHE A 57 11.37 13.40 -10.43
C PHE A 57 10.10 14.24 -10.48
N ARG A 58 9.05 13.64 -11.05
CA ARG A 58 7.68 14.13 -11.01
C ARG A 58 6.78 13.02 -10.49
N LEU A 59 5.79 13.39 -9.69
CA LEU A 59 4.76 12.46 -9.24
C LEU A 59 3.62 12.40 -10.22
N TYR A 60 3.05 11.22 -10.38
CA TYR A 60 1.90 10.96 -11.22
C TYR A 60 0.82 10.26 -10.42
N ASP A 61 -0.41 10.77 -10.53
CA ASP A 61 -1.58 10.19 -9.91
C ASP A 61 -2.16 9.07 -10.78
N MET A 62 -2.24 7.85 -10.26
CA MET A 62 -2.82 6.67 -10.91
C MET A 62 -4.14 6.26 -10.26
N GLY A 63 -4.84 7.20 -9.63
CA GLY A 63 -6.04 6.97 -8.81
C GLY A 63 -5.65 6.59 -7.39
N ARG A 64 -6.03 5.38 -6.93
CA ARG A 64 -5.67 4.87 -5.58
C ARG A 64 -4.17 4.59 -5.37
N HIS A 65 -3.32 4.97 -6.32
CA HIS A 65 -1.89 4.70 -6.31
C HIS A 65 -1.14 5.86 -6.93
N ARG A 66 0.06 6.15 -6.44
CA ARG A 66 0.89 7.26 -6.92
C ARG A 66 2.31 6.78 -7.06
N LEU A 67 2.96 7.20 -8.14
CA LEU A 67 4.32 6.81 -8.48
C LEU A 67 5.15 8.05 -8.81
N SER A 68 6.46 7.93 -8.66
CA SER A 68 7.41 8.99 -9.01
C SER A 68 8.22 8.55 -10.22
N ARG A 69 8.38 9.42 -11.22
CA ARG A 69 9.19 9.14 -12.42
C ARG A 69 10.19 10.25 -12.65
N CYS A 70 11.45 9.88 -12.92
CA CYS A 70 12.49 10.80 -13.31
C CYS A 70 12.35 11.18 -14.78
N GLU A 71 12.29 12.47 -15.08
CA GLU A 71 12.24 13.01 -16.45
C GLU A 71 13.52 12.70 -17.23
N ASN A 72 14.67 12.72 -16.54
CA ASN A 72 15.98 12.59 -17.20
C ASN A 72 16.45 11.14 -17.41
N THR A 73 16.23 10.26 -16.43
CA THR A 73 16.71 8.86 -16.45
C THR A 73 15.60 7.86 -16.72
N PHE A 74 14.34 8.31 -16.76
CA PHE A 74 13.15 7.49 -16.97
C PHE A 74 12.91 6.41 -15.91
N ILE A 75 13.62 6.49 -14.78
CA ILE A 75 13.40 5.64 -13.61
C ILE A 75 12.01 5.93 -13.04
N VAL A 76 11.27 4.89 -12.74
CA VAL A 76 9.98 4.89 -12.04
C VAL A 76 10.16 4.25 -10.68
N ALA A 77 9.85 4.99 -9.63
CA ALA A 77 9.72 4.52 -8.26
C ALA A 77 8.25 4.20 -7.98
N ASP A 78 7.95 2.91 -7.89
CA ASP A 78 6.61 2.37 -7.61
C ASP A 78 6.72 1.32 -6.49
N SER A 79 5.97 1.52 -5.40
CA SER A 79 5.97 0.58 -4.27
C SER A 79 5.35 -0.79 -4.59
N SER A 80 4.58 -0.90 -5.67
CA SER A 80 3.96 -2.13 -6.17
C SER A 80 4.85 -2.92 -7.14
N SER A 81 6.00 -2.37 -7.50
CA SER A 81 6.97 -3.04 -8.36
C SER A 81 7.71 -4.14 -7.59
N LEU A 82 7.60 -5.38 -8.09
CA LEU A 82 8.40 -6.51 -7.60
C LEU A 82 9.90 -6.36 -7.89
N ARG A 83 10.27 -5.42 -8.78
CA ARG A 83 11.67 -5.12 -9.11
C ARG A 83 12.21 -3.88 -8.42
N GLY A 84 11.37 -3.17 -7.64
CA GLY A 84 11.72 -1.86 -7.12
C GLY A 84 11.73 -0.81 -8.24
N ALA A 85 12.87 -0.18 -8.49
CA ALA A 85 13.01 0.85 -9.53
C ALA A 85 13.03 0.23 -10.93
N ILE A 86 12.16 0.70 -11.82
CA ILE A 86 12.10 0.26 -13.23
C ILE A 86 12.41 1.42 -14.18
N VAL A 87 13.04 1.16 -15.31
CA VAL A 87 13.27 2.20 -16.34
C VAL A 87 12.20 2.07 -17.42
N VAL A 88 11.45 3.14 -17.67
CA VAL A 88 10.39 3.19 -18.70
C VAL A 88 10.64 4.37 -19.65
N PRO A 89 11.38 4.15 -20.75
CA PRO A 89 11.70 5.19 -21.72
C PRO A 89 10.44 5.84 -22.33
N PRO A 90 10.54 7.11 -22.77
CA PRO A 90 9.47 7.76 -23.53
C PRO A 90 9.25 7.03 -24.86
N LYS A 91 8.01 7.00 -25.33
CA LYS A 91 7.61 6.31 -26.59
C LYS A 91 7.92 4.81 -26.62
N ALA A 92 8.24 4.18 -25.49
CA ALA A 92 8.46 2.75 -25.46
C ALA A 92 7.20 2.00 -25.93
N GLU A 93 7.42 0.89 -26.64
CA GLU A 93 6.44 -0.20 -26.66
C GLU A 93 6.15 -0.64 -25.22
N TRP A 94 5.09 -1.43 -25.02
CA TRP A 94 4.79 -1.96 -23.68
C TRP A 94 6.03 -2.65 -23.10
N THR A 95 6.63 -2.02 -22.09
CA THR A 95 7.75 -2.59 -21.36
C THR A 95 7.20 -3.71 -20.50
N THR A 96 7.52 -4.94 -20.89
CA THR A 96 7.22 -6.15 -20.12
C THR A 96 8.38 -6.42 -19.18
N PHE A 97 8.06 -6.91 -17.99
CA PHE A 97 9.06 -7.32 -17.02
C PHE A 97 8.93 -8.83 -16.85
N CYS A 98 10.02 -9.58 -17.04
CA CYS A 98 10.04 -11.04 -17.09
C CYS A 98 9.33 -11.72 -15.90
N ASP A 99 9.34 -11.06 -14.75
CA ASP A 99 8.89 -11.62 -13.47
C ASP A 99 7.53 -11.06 -13.02
N THR A 100 6.85 -10.28 -13.86
CA THR A 100 5.58 -9.66 -13.50
C THR A 100 4.61 -9.62 -14.68
N ALA A 101 3.32 -9.80 -14.40
CA ALA A 101 2.26 -9.50 -15.37
C ALA A 101 2.04 -7.99 -15.58
N LEU A 102 2.87 -7.12 -14.99
CA LEU A 102 2.80 -5.68 -15.19
C LEU A 102 3.42 -5.33 -16.53
N LYS A 103 2.67 -4.57 -17.33
CA LYS A 103 3.18 -3.93 -18.53
C LYS A 103 3.09 -2.43 -18.35
N TRP A 104 4.17 -1.74 -18.68
CA TRP A 104 4.27 -0.29 -18.54
C TRP A 104 4.45 0.37 -19.89
N ARG A 105 3.75 1.48 -20.11
CA ARG A 105 3.98 2.33 -21.28
C ARG A 105 3.87 3.79 -20.89
N TRP A 106 4.78 4.59 -21.46
CA TRP A 106 4.73 6.04 -21.39
C TRP A 106 4.36 6.64 -22.75
N ALA A 107 3.20 7.27 -22.85
CA ALA A 107 2.81 8.02 -24.05
C ALA A 107 3.49 9.41 -24.04
N ASP A 108 3.91 9.89 -25.21
CA ASP A 108 4.65 11.16 -25.31
C ASP A 108 3.77 12.31 -25.82
N ARG A 109 4.08 13.50 -25.30
CA ARG A 109 3.62 14.87 -25.62
C ARG A 109 2.19 15.27 -25.19
N ASP A 110 2.15 16.27 -24.30
CA ASP A 110 1.01 17.09 -23.87
C ASP A 110 -0.13 16.50 -23.05
N SER A 111 -0.20 15.18 -22.84
CA SER A 111 -1.18 14.62 -21.92
C SER A 111 -0.60 13.47 -21.10
N SER A 112 -0.13 13.83 -19.91
CA SER A 112 -0.70 13.36 -18.64
C SER A 112 -0.91 11.88 -18.35
N THR A 113 -0.62 10.96 -19.26
CA THR A 113 -1.24 9.62 -19.28
C THR A 113 -0.19 8.53 -19.13
N THR A 114 0.21 8.25 -17.90
CA THR A 114 0.86 6.96 -17.60
C THR A 114 -0.17 5.86 -17.84
N LYS A 115 0.19 4.82 -18.61
CA LYS A 115 -0.67 3.65 -18.82
C LYS A 115 -0.06 2.47 -18.09
N GLN A 116 -0.71 2.04 -17.00
CA GLN A 116 -0.37 0.80 -16.31
C GLN A 116 -1.42 -0.26 -16.68
N VAL A 117 -0.96 -1.41 -17.16
CA VAL A 117 -1.79 -2.61 -17.30
C VAL A 117 -1.25 -3.67 -16.35
N THR A 118 -2.06 -4.01 -15.35
CA THR A 118 -1.93 -5.26 -14.59
C THR A 118 -2.66 -6.33 -15.39
N GLY A 119 -2.00 -7.33 -15.98
CA GLY A 119 -2.76 -8.37 -16.68
C GLY A 119 -1.96 -9.57 -17.21
N SER A 120 -2.31 -10.73 -16.67
CA SER A 120 -2.17 -12.06 -17.31
C SER A 120 -2.97 -12.09 -18.63
N THR A 121 -2.52 -12.91 -19.57
CA THR A 121 -2.95 -13.03 -20.98
C THR A 121 -4.45 -13.32 -21.22
N SER A 122 -5.27 -13.49 -20.19
CA SER A 122 -6.63 -14.04 -20.31
C SER A 122 -7.78 -13.03 -20.20
N ARG A 123 -7.59 -11.79 -19.73
CA ARG A 123 -8.65 -10.75 -19.76
C ARG A 123 -8.09 -9.32 -19.94
N PRO A 124 -8.69 -8.47 -20.80
CA PRO A 124 -8.30 -7.07 -20.92
C PRO A 124 -8.66 -6.33 -19.62
N GLN A 125 -7.63 -5.97 -18.85
CA GLN A 125 -7.78 -5.17 -17.63
C GLN A 125 -7.83 -3.68 -17.98
N PRO A 126 -8.58 -2.86 -17.23
CA PRO A 126 -8.70 -1.44 -17.52
C PRO A 126 -7.33 -0.77 -17.41
N ILE A 127 -6.94 -0.07 -18.47
CA ILE A 127 -5.72 0.73 -18.50
C ILE A 127 -5.88 1.84 -17.45
N LYS A 128 -5.09 1.80 -16.38
CA LYS A 128 -5.04 2.94 -15.46
C LYS A 128 -4.31 4.08 -16.14
N THR A 129 -5.01 5.19 -16.32
CA THR A 129 -4.49 6.41 -16.91
C THR A 129 -4.23 7.44 -15.83
N GLY A 130 -2.99 7.89 -15.73
CA GLY A 130 -2.70 9.05 -14.90
C GLY A 130 -3.26 10.34 -15.48
N LYS A 131 -3.38 11.38 -14.64
CA LYS A 131 -3.67 12.76 -15.07
C LYS A 131 -2.54 13.70 -14.63
N GLY A 132 -1.52 13.83 -15.47
CA GLY A 132 -0.52 14.91 -15.39
C GLY A 132 0.45 14.71 -14.24
N PRO A 133 1.58 15.41 -14.24
CA PRO A 133 2.37 15.51 -13.04
C PRO A 133 1.56 16.28 -11.98
N ILE A 134 1.61 15.82 -10.74
CA ILE A 134 1.08 16.51 -9.57
C ILE A 134 2.24 16.92 -8.64
N CYS A 135 2.04 17.96 -7.83
CA CYS A 135 3.06 18.34 -6.84
C CYS A 135 3.02 17.42 -5.60
N ASP A 136 4.10 17.45 -4.82
CA ASP A 136 4.26 16.63 -3.61
C ASP A 136 3.09 16.83 -2.63
N THR A 137 2.73 18.09 -2.35
CA THR A 137 1.60 18.45 -1.47
C THR A 137 0.28 17.87 -1.98
N GLN A 138 0.00 17.97 -3.29
CA GLN A 138 -1.21 17.41 -3.90
C GLN A 138 -1.27 15.89 -3.80
N ALA A 139 -0.15 15.21 -4.06
CA ALA A 139 -0.07 13.76 -3.96
C ALA A 139 -0.39 13.27 -2.55
N MET A 140 0.18 13.95 -1.55
CA MET A 140 0.00 13.63 -0.15
C MET A 140 -1.42 13.95 0.33
N ALA A 141 -1.94 15.13 -0.02
CA ALA A 141 -3.30 15.54 0.29
C ALA A 141 -4.34 14.52 -0.20
N ARG A 142 -4.20 14.08 -1.45
CA ARG A 142 -5.10 13.06 -2.03
C ARG A 142 -4.93 11.70 -1.37
N CYS A 143 -3.70 11.29 -1.07
CA CYS A 143 -3.46 10.04 -0.36
C CYS A 143 -4.11 10.04 1.02
N LEU A 144 -4.00 11.14 1.78
CA LEU A 144 -4.63 11.30 3.09
C LEU A 144 -6.16 11.30 2.98
N SER A 145 -6.70 11.99 1.98
CA SER A 145 -8.14 11.99 1.71
C SER A 145 -8.68 10.60 1.41
N GLU A 146 -7.93 9.80 0.63
CA GLU A 146 -8.27 8.41 0.33
C GLU A 146 -8.18 7.51 1.56
N VAL A 147 -7.21 7.73 2.46
CA VAL A 147 -7.12 7.03 3.75
C VAL A 147 -8.34 7.33 4.61
N ALA A 148 -8.70 8.61 4.72
CA ALA A 148 -9.83 9.05 5.52
C ALA A 148 -11.17 8.50 4.96
N ALA A 149 -11.27 8.30 3.65
CA ALA A 149 -12.45 7.75 2.99
C ALA A 149 -12.53 6.22 3.02
N ASP A 150 -11.39 5.52 3.00
CA ASP A 150 -11.28 4.05 2.93
C ASP A 150 -10.09 3.61 3.78
N THR A 151 -10.35 3.36 5.07
CA THR A 151 -9.32 2.99 6.05
C THR A 151 -8.90 1.53 5.84
N VAL A 152 -7.92 1.35 4.95
CA VAL A 152 -7.24 0.07 4.76
C VAL A 152 -5.90 0.08 5.50
N LEU A 153 -5.75 -0.85 6.45
CA LEU A 153 -4.48 -1.09 7.16
C LEU A 153 -3.81 -2.32 6.55
N ILE A 154 -2.64 -2.11 5.94
CA ILE A 154 -1.84 -3.15 5.28
C ILE A 154 -0.41 -3.08 5.78
N THR A 155 0.18 -4.23 6.10
CA THR A 155 1.61 -4.40 6.32
C THR A 155 2.16 -5.37 5.28
N LEU A 156 3.12 -4.90 4.49
CA LEU A 156 3.83 -5.69 3.48
C LEU A 156 5.22 -6.02 4.01
N PHE A 157 5.54 -7.30 4.09
CA PHE A 157 6.86 -7.77 4.49
C PHE A 157 7.76 -7.94 3.27
N ARG A 158 8.85 -7.18 3.24
CA ARG A 158 9.80 -7.18 2.12
C ARG A 158 11.24 -7.04 2.60
N CYS A 159 12.19 -7.60 1.87
CA CYS A 159 13.61 -7.35 2.07
C CYS A 159 14.32 -7.23 0.73
N VAL A 160 15.51 -6.62 0.71
CA VAL A 160 16.44 -6.73 -0.41
C VAL A 160 17.43 -7.83 -0.04
N SER A 161 17.53 -8.88 -0.85
CA SER A 161 18.49 -9.96 -0.60
C SER A 161 19.92 -9.41 -0.71
N SER A 162 20.73 -9.59 0.33
CA SER A 162 22.16 -9.26 0.31
C SER A 162 22.99 -10.21 -0.57
N ILE A 163 22.44 -11.39 -0.89
CA ILE A 163 23.12 -12.42 -1.68
C ILE A 163 22.88 -12.22 -3.18
N GLU A 164 21.68 -11.76 -3.58
CA GLU A 164 21.30 -11.53 -4.98
C GLU A 164 21.38 -10.05 -5.42
N ASN A 165 21.69 -9.17 -4.47
CA ASN A 165 22.10 -7.76 -4.63
C ASN A 165 21.29 -6.84 -5.57
N THR A 166 20.12 -7.24 -6.06
CA THR A 166 19.45 -6.41 -7.09
C THR A 166 17.93 -6.37 -7.04
N LEU A 167 17.23 -7.31 -6.39
CA LEU A 167 15.76 -7.35 -6.43
C LEU A 167 15.11 -7.41 -5.04
N PRO A 168 14.06 -6.59 -4.80
CA PRO A 168 13.27 -6.70 -3.57
C PRO A 168 12.44 -7.99 -3.59
N ARG A 169 12.57 -8.79 -2.53
CA ARG A 169 11.77 -9.98 -2.29
C ARG A 169 10.58 -9.65 -1.39
N PHE A 170 9.41 -10.11 -1.78
CA PHE A 170 8.21 -10.07 -0.94
C PHE A 170 8.09 -11.38 -0.17
N HIS A 171 7.79 -11.30 1.12
CA HIS A 171 7.69 -12.45 2.01
C HIS A 171 6.26 -12.76 2.44
N GLY A 172 5.42 -11.74 2.64
CA GLY A 172 4.06 -11.93 3.12
C GLY A 172 3.33 -10.61 3.33
N MET A 173 2.04 -10.68 3.65
CA MET A 173 1.19 -9.52 3.88
C MET A 173 0.17 -9.77 4.99
N ILE A 174 -0.06 -8.73 5.79
CA ILE A 174 -1.19 -8.62 6.72
C ILE A 174 -2.11 -7.51 6.19
N LYS A 175 -3.41 -7.76 6.11
CA LYS A 175 -4.41 -6.78 5.69
C LYS A 175 -5.66 -6.86 6.55
N TRP A 176 -6.03 -5.73 7.15
CA TRP A 176 -7.29 -5.60 7.88
C TRP A 176 -8.41 -5.13 6.98
N ILE A 177 -9.55 -5.79 7.08
CA ILE A 177 -10.82 -5.35 6.50
C ILE A 177 -11.78 -5.01 7.63
N LEU A 178 -11.94 -3.71 7.85
CA LEU A 178 -12.76 -3.15 8.92
C LEU A 178 -14.13 -2.69 8.41
N ASP A 179 -14.26 -2.34 7.14
CA ASP A 179 -15.53 -2.13 6.47
C ASP A 179 -15.42 -2.81 5.11
N ASP A 180 -16.26 -3.80 4.83
CA ASP A 180 -16.23 -4.47 3.53
C ASP A 180 -16.98 -3.61 2.51
N PRO A 181 -16.31 -3.04 1.48
CA PRO A 181 -16.97 -2.19 0.50
C PRO A 181 -17.92 -2.97 -0.43
N LYS A 182 -17.84 -4.30 -0.47
CA LYS A 182 -18.80 -5.16 -1.19
C LYS A 182 -20.04 -5.47 -0.36
N GLU A 183 -20.05 -5.12 0.92
CA GLU A 183 -21.19 -5.36 1.77
C GLU A 183 -22.39 -4.55 1.27
N LYS A 184 -23.47 -5.25 0.91
CA LYS A 184 -24.68 -4.60 0.40
C LYS A 184 -25.20 -3.64 1.46
N VAL A 185 -25.54 -2.42 1.04
CA VAL A 185 -26.26 -1.45 1.87
C VAL A 185 -27.49 -2.14 2.46
N GLY A 186 -27.52 -2.34 3.78
CA GLY A 186 -28.59 -3.06 4.49
C GLY A 186 -28.22 -4.46 5.03
N SER A 187 -27.00 -4.95 4.82
CA SER A 187 -26.47 -6.09 5.58
C SER A 187 -26.49 -5.79 7.09
N LYS A 188 -27.01 -6.73 7.88
CA LYS A 188 -27.14 -6.58 9.33
C LYS A 188 -25.84 -6.85 10.09
N GLU A 189 -24.84 -7.49 9.48
CA GLU A 189 -23.58 -7.85 10.16
C GLU A 189 -22.37 -7.50 9.31
N LYS A 190 -21.75 -6.36 9.64
CA LYS A 190 -20.48 -5.95 9.05
C LYS A 190 -19.34 -6.84 9.51
N ARG A 191 -19.00 -7.84 8.69
CA ARG A 191 -17.88 -8.76 8.97
C ARG A 191 -16.57 -8.00 9.13
N LYS A 192 -15.73 -8.47 10.06
CA LYS A 192 -14.42 -7.91 10.36
C LYS A 192 -13.41 -9.02 10.22
N TYR A 193 -12.44 -8.84 9.36
CA TYR A 193 -11.47 -9.90 9.08
C TYR A 193 -10.06 -9.39 8.86
N LEU A 194 -9.11 -10.24 9.26
CA LEU A 194 -7.69 -10.05 9.06
C LEU A 194 -7.22 -11.09 8.05
N ILE A 195 -6.73 -10.63 6.90
CA ILE A 195 -6.15 -11.47 5.84
C ILE A 195 -4.65 -11.60 6.09
N LEU A 196 -4.16 -12.83 6.09
CA LEU A 196 -2.76 -13.19 6.19
C LEU A 196 -2.37 -13.92 4.91
N GLN A 197 -1.53 -13.29 4.08
CA GLN A 197 -1.16 -13.82 2.76
C GLN A 197 0.34 -14.16 2.72
N PRO A 198 0.71 -15.46 2.72
CA PRO A 198 2.09 -15.93 2.64
C PRO A 198 2.80 -15.57 1.35
N ASP A 199 2.11 -15.60 0.20
CA ASP A 199 2.72 -15.35 -1.09
C ASP A 199 1.86 -14.38 -1.91
N LEU A 200 2.43 -13.23 -2.24
CA LEU A 200 1.77 -12.24 -3.10
C LEU A 200 1.70 -12.68 -4.56
N GLY A 201 2.57 -13.59 -4.99
CA GLY A 201 2.50 -14.27 -6.28
C GLY A 201 1.30 -15.21 -6.38
N ASN A 202 0.97 -15.91 -5.29
CA ASN A 202 -0.19 -16.79 -5.21
C ASN A 202 -1.38 -16.14 -4.48
N ARG A 203 -2.18 -15.37 -5.22
CA ARG A 203 -3.36 -14.65 -4.68
C ARG A 203 -4.47 -15.55 -4.12
N HIS A 204 -4.44 -16.84 -4.41
CA HIS A 204 -5.43 -17.80 -3.91
C HIS A 204 -5.01 -18.43 -2.59
N TYR A 205 -3.77 -18.18 -2.14
CA TYR A 205 -3.24 -18.72 -0.90
C TYR A 205 -3.16 -17.64 0.18
N PHE A 206 -4.18 -17.59 1.03
CA PHE A 206 -4.23 -16.74 2.21
C PHE A 206 -5.12 -17.38 3.28
N PHE A 207 -4.91 -16.94 4.52
CA PHE A 207 -5.73 -17.24 5.69
C PHE A 207 -6.56 -16.03 6.05
N TYR A 208 -7.72 -16.23 6.68
CA TYR A 208 -8.43 -15.12 7.29
C TYR A 208 -8.90 -15.43 8.71
N ILE A 209 -8.73 -14.45 9.60
CA ILE A 209 -9.23 -14.48 10.96
C ILE A 209 -10.45 -13.57 11.00
N GLU A 210 -11.58 -14.09 11.47
CA GLU A 210 -12.86 -13.37 11.52
C GLU A 210 -13.32 -13.12 12.96
N TRP A 211 -13.76 -11.90 13.27
CA TRP A 211 -14.38 -11.57 14.56
C TRP A 211 -15.88 -11.78 14.50
N ARG A 212 -16.41 -12.66 15.38
CA ARG A 212 -17.83 -12.99 15.47
C ARG A 212 -18.26 -13.37 16.89
N LYS A 213 -19.57 -13.31 17.15
CA LYS A 213 -20.19 -13.64 18.45
C LYS A 213 -20.00 -15.09 18.93
N GLY A 214 -19.49 -15.99 18.07
CA GLY A 214 -19.24 -17.40 18.40
C GLY A 214 -17.80 -17.76 18.75
N GLY A 215 -16.87 -16.78 18.79
CA GLY A 215 -15.50 -17.04 19.26
C GLY A 215 -15.41 -17.20 20.78
N THR A 216 -14.32 -17.78 21.26
CA THR A 216 -14.00 -17.96 22.68
C THR A 216 -12.66 -17.30 23.04
N LEU A 217 -12.36 -17.18 24.34
CA LEU A 217 -11.03 -16.71 24.78
C LEU A 217 -9.92 -17.63 24.22
N ASP A 218 -10.11 -18.95 24.27
CA ASP A 218 -9.18 -19.92 23.66
C ASP A 218 -9.00 -19.71 22.16
N SER A 219 -10.08 -19.36 21.43
CA SER A 219 -9.94 -19.06 19.99
C SER A 219 -9.18 -17.75 19.78
N CYS A 220 -9.35 -16.77 20.65
CA CYS A 220 -8.57 -15.53 20.65
C CYS A 220 -7.08 -15.80 20.78
N ASP A 221 -6.66 -16.56 21.79
CA ASP A 221 -5.26 -16.87 22.05
C ASP A 221 -4.64 -17.67 20.90
N ARG A 222 -5.36 -18.65 20.36
CA ARG A 222 -4.92 -19.42 19.18
C ARG A 222 -4.77 -18.55 17.94
N CYS A 223 -5.73 -17.67 17.66
CA CYS A 223 -5.65 -16.77 16.50
C CYS A 223 -4.53 -15.75 16.65
N TRP A 224 -4.26 -15.26 17.86
CA TRP A 224 -3.14 -14.37 18.12
C TRP A 224 -1.80 -15.10 17.94
N GLN A 225 -1.67 -16.31 18.47
CA GLN A 225 -0.49 -17.13 18.25
C GLN A 225 -0.28 -17.42 16.76
N PHE A 226 -1.34 -17.74 16.02
CA PHE A 226 -1.28 -17.92 14.57
C PHE A 226 -0.77 -16.68 13.83
N LEU A 227 -1.19 -15.48 14.24
CA LEU A 227 -0.66 -14.23 13.70
C LEU A 227 0.84 -14.06 13.99
N VAL A 228 1.28 -14.41 15.21
CA VAL A 228 2.70 -14.37 15.59
C VAL A 228 3.51 -15.34 14.74
N ASP A 229 3.07 -16.59 14.63
CA ASP A 229 3.72 -17.64 13.86
C ASP A 229 3.78 -17.29 12.37
N PHE A 230 2.68 -16.74 11.82
CA PHE A 230 2.64 -16.26 10.45
C PHE A 230 3.72 -15.21 10.17
N VAL A 231 3.94 -14.26 11.08
CA VAL A 231 4.97 -13.23 10.92
C VAL A 231 6.38 -13.82 11.03
N GLN A 232 6.58 -14.80 11.91
CA GLN A 232 7.87 -15.47 12.04
C GLN A 232 8.23 -16.24 10.76
N GLU A 233 7.28 -16.97 10.21
CA GLU A 233 7.46 -17.81 9.02
C GLU A 233 7.52 -16.96 7.73
N TRP A 234 6.57 -16.03 7.56
CA TRP A 234 6.32 -15.30 6.30
C TRP A 234 6.63 -13.80 6.37
N GLY A 235 7.19 -13.31 7.48
CA GLY A 235 7.62 -11.91 7.57
C GLY A 235 9.02 -11.65 7.01
N GLY A 236 9.80 -12.71 6.77
CA GLY A 236 11.19 -12.61 6.34
C GLY A 236 12.15 -12.08 7.42
N PRO A 237 13.44 -11.89 7.09
CA PRO A 237 14.51 -11.64 8.07
C PRO A 237 14.42 -10.28 8.79
N HIS A 238 13.56 -9.38 8.32
CA HIS A 238 13.39 -8.04 8.89
C HIS A 238 11.95 -7.80 9.37
N SER A 239 11.18 -8.87 9.61
CA SER A 239 9.77 -8.79 10.00
C SER A 239 9.55 -8.00 11.29
N THR A 240 10.37 -8.25 12.32
CA THR A 240 10.31 -7.57 13.62
C THR A 240 10.51 -6.07 13.46
N ILE A 241 11.59 -5.65 12.79
CA ILE A 241 11.88 -4.23 12.56
C ILE A 241 10.77 -3.57 11.74
N GLN A 242 10.22 -4.26 10.74
CA GLN A 242 9.12 -3.75 9.92
C GLN A 242 7.80 -3.62 10.70
N ARG A 243 7.53 -4.50 11.67
CA ARG A 243 6.36 -4.39 12.55
C ARG A 243 6.51 -3.27 13.58
N GLU A 244 7.69 -3.12 14.15
CA GLU A 244 7.95 -2.12 15.19
C GLU A 244 8.08 -0.71 14.61
N ALA A 245 8.44 -0.59 13.33
CA ALA A 245 8.53 0.67 12.63
C ALA A 245 7.26 1.50 12.84
N ASP A 246 7.46 2.71 13.36
CA ASP A 246 6.42 3.71 13.67
C ASP A 246 5.26 3.19 14.54
N GLY A 247 5.54 2.24 15.43
CA GLY A 247 4.51 1.68 16.31
C GLY A 247 3.51 0.80 15.59
N GLY A 248 3.84 0.26 14.41
CA GLY A 248 2.96 -0.63 13.65
C GLY A 248 2.40 -1.78 14.49
N ASN A 249 3.23 -2.39 15.35
CA ASN A 249 2.82 -3.47 16.25
C ASN A 249 1.76 -3.01 17.28
N MET A 250 1.90 -1.79 17.79
CA MET A 250 0.93 -1.19 18.70
C MET A 250 -0.40 -0.96 17.98
N ILE A 251 -0.38 -0.46 16.73
CA ILE A 251 -1.59 -0.28 15.93
C ILE A 251 -2.30 -1.61 15.70
N HIS A 252 -1.58 -2.66 15.30
CA HIS A 252 -2.15 -4.00 15.12
C HIS A 252 -2.80 -4.52 16.41
N SER A 253 -2.14 -4.33 17.55
CA SER A 253 -2.66 -4.73 18.87
C SER A 253 -3.90 -3.92 19.26
N MET A 254 -3.90 -2.61 19.04
CA MET A 254 -5.06 -1.75 19.31
C MET A 254 -6.28 -2.12 18.46
N VAL A 255 -6.06 -2.44 17.17
CA VAL A 255 -7.13 -2.91 16.29
C VAL A 255 -7.66 -4.25 16.78
N TRP A 256 -6.78 -5.20 17.10
CA TRP A 256 -7.14 -6.50 17.66
C TRP A 256 -8.01 -6.37 18.91
N ASP A 257 -7.53 -5.65 19.93
CA ASP A 257 -8.23 -5.45 21.20
C ASP A 257 -9.56 -4.73 21.01
N SER A 258 -9.60 -3.74 20.12
CA SER A 258 -10.84 -3.04 19.80
C SER A 258 -11.86 -3.98 19.17
N LEU A 259 -11.43 -4.86 18.27
CA LEU A 259 -12.32 -5.84 17.65
C LEU A 259 -12.80 -6.88 18.65
N VAL A 260 -11.93 -7.39 19.53
CA VAL A 260 -12.32 -8.31 20.62
C VAL A 260 -13.39 -7.69 21.51
N ARG A 261 -13.17 -6.44 21.95
CA ARG A 261 -14.10 -5.72 22.84
C ARG A 261 -15.46 -5.45 22.20
N ASN A 262 -15.50 -5.13 20.92
CA ASN A 262 -16.72 -4.65 20.25
C ASN A 262 -17.46 -5.72 19.44
N TYR A 263 -16.78 -6.78 18.99
CA TYR A 263 -17.32 -7.75 18.03
C TYR A 263 -17.22 -9.22 18.49
N GLY A 264 -16.67 -9.47 19.69
CA GLY A 264 -16.45 -10.82 20.21
C GLY A 264 -15.09 -11.38 19.80
N TYR A 265 -14.83 -12.65 20.12
CA TYR A 265 -13.51 -13.24 19.89
C TYR A 265 -13.32 -13.70 18.45
N PRO A 266 -12.07 -13.68 17.94
CA PRO A 266 -11.77 -14.12 16.59
C PRO A 266 -11.82 -15.63 16.45
N VAL A 267 -12.09 -16.09 15.22
CA VAL A 267 -11.99 -17.49 14.80
C VAL A 267 -11.15 -17.57 13.54
N LEU A 268 -10.27 -18.57 13.48
CA LEU A 268 -9.50 -18.87 12.27
C LEU A 268 -10.40 -19.63 11.31
N GLU A 269 -10.66 -19.02 10.16
CA GLU A 269 -11.41 -19.62 9.07
C GLU A 269 -10.40 -19.96 7.96
N GLY A 270 -10.58 -21.09 7.27
CA GLY A 270 -9.54 -21.78 6.48
C GLY A 270 -9.00 -21.07 5.21
N TYR A 271 -8.52 -21.90 4.26
CA TYR A 271 -7.78 -21.46 3.06
C TYR A 271 -8.69 -20.98 1.90
N GLY A 272 -8.51 -19.71 1.43
CA GLY A 272 -9.10 -19.14 0.18
C GLY A 272 -10.63 -18.91 0.20
N THR A 273 -11.34 -18.26 -0.74
CA THR A 273 -11.14 -17.10 -1.64
C THR A 273 -11.98 -15.93 -1.10
N PRO A 274 -11.59 -14.64 -1.20
CA PRO A 274 -12.47 -13.56 -0.81
C PRO A 274 -13.49 -13.40 -1.94
N GLU A 275 -14.75 -13.76 -1.68
CA GLU A 275 -15.89 -13.50 -2.58
C GLU A 275 -15.88 -12.04 -3.08
#